data_AF-A0A812A958-F1
#
_entry.id   AF-A0A812A958-F1
#
_cell.length_a   1.000
_cell.length_b   1.000
_cell.length_c   1.000
_cell.angle_alpha   90.00
_cell.angle_beta   90.00
_cell.angle_gamma   90.00
#
_symmetry.space_group_name_H-M   'P 1'
#
loop_
_entity.id
_entity.type
_entity.pdbx_description
1 polymer ?
#
loop_
_entity_poly.entity_id
_entity_poly.type
_entity_poly.pdbx_seq_one_letter_code
_entity_poly.pdbx_strand_id
1 'polypeptide(L)' 'MSIFTKHEAEILQEFRKGSIVSSDEEEVVLDRYASIGFVQFGFDWDDMVQTAKLTESGIKHLNRY' A
#
# COMPACT_ATOMS: atom_id res chain seq x y z
N MET A 1 2.23 -19.96 1.09
CA MET A 1 1.42 -19.25 0.08
C MET A 1 1.62 -17.77 0.32
N SER A 2 2.02 -17.04 -0.72
CA SER A 2 2.01 -15.58 -0.63
C SER A 2 0.56 -15.10 -0.59
N ILE A 3 0.29 -14.07 0.21
CA ILE A 3 -1.01 -13.38 0.21
C ILE A 3 -1.10 -12.31 -0.88
N PHE A 4 0.00 -12.07 -1.61
CA PHE A 4 0.11 -11.12 -2.71
C PHE A 4 0.24 -11.87 -4.03
N THR A 5 -0.42 -11.38 -5.06
CA THR A 5 -0.01 -11.63 -6.44
C THR A 5 1.23 -10.82 -6.78
N LYS A 6 1.87 -11.14 -7.92
CA LYS A 6 3.09 -10.43 -8.37
C LYS A 6 2.81 -8.96 -8.61
N HIS A 7 1.70 -8.68 -9.29
CA HIS A 7 1.24 -7.34 -9.61
C HIS A 7 0.93 -6.51 -8.35
N GLU A 8 0.20 -7.10 -7.40
CA GLU A 8 -0.08 -6.42 -6.12
C GLU A 8 1.20 -6.13 -5.33
N ALA A 9 2.18 -7.05 -5.37
CA ALA A 9 3.46 -6.81 -4.72
C ALA A 9 4.27 -5.67 -5.37
N GLU A 10 4.20 -5.53 -6.70
CA GLU A 10 4.82 -4.41 -7.43
C GLU A 10 4.19 -3.08 -7.00
N ILE A 11 2.85 -2.99 -6.95
CA ILE A 11 2.13 -1.83 -6.42
C ILE A 11 2.56 -1.53 -4.97
N LEU A 12 2.49 -2.53 -4.07
CA LEU A 12 2.83 -2.33 -2.66
C LEU A 12 4.28 -1.89 -2.44
N GLN A 13 5.21 -2.24 -3.33
CA GLN A 13 6.61 -1.79 -3.24
C GLN A 13 6.74 -0.28 -3.36
N GLU A 14 5.92 0.38 -4.17
CA GLU A 14 5.94 1.83 -4.36
C GLU A 14 5.53 2.57 -3.08
N PHE A 15 4.60 2.01 -2.32
CA PHE A 15 4.10 2.60 -1.08
C PHE A 15 4.95 2.26 0.16
N ARG A 16 6.13 1.65 0.01
CA ARG A 16 7.00 1.29 1.15
C ARG A 16 7.32 2.43 2.10
N LYS A 17 7.50 3.65 1.58
CA LYS A 17 7.87 4.84 2.34
C LYS A 17 6.77 5.91 2.39
N GLY A 18 5.60 5.63 1.83
CA GLY A 18 4.60 6.64 1.56
C GLY A 18 4.65 7.11 0.11
N SER A 19 3.49 7.12 -0.55
CA SER A 19 3.29 7.74 -1.85
C SER A 19 1.85 8.22 -1.99
N ILE A 20 1.61 9.07 -3.00
CA ILE A 20 0.28 9.50 -3.42
C ILE A 20 -0.42 8.31 -4.07
N VAL A 21 -1.71 8.13 -3.78
CA VAL A 21 -2.56 7.15 -4.48
C VAL A 21 -3.06 7.81 -5.76
N SER A 22 -2.64 7.31 -6.91
CA SER A 22 -2.81 7.96 -8.21
C SER A 22 -3.75 7.23 -9.16
N SER A 23 -4.14 6.00 -8.84
CA SER A 23 -5.05 5.18 -9.65
C SER A 23 -6.06 4.41 -8.80
N ASP A 24 -7.25 4.15 -9.38
CA ASP A 24 -8.29 3.31 -8.77
C ASP A 24 -7.77 1.90 -8.47
N GLU A 25 -6.85 1.39 -9.29
CA GLU A 25 -6.24 0.07 -9.09
C GLU A 25 -5.36 0.05 -7.84
N GLU A 26 -4.51 1.06 -7.64
CA GLU A 26 -3.74 1.22 -6.41
C GLU A 26 -4.67 1.28 -5.21
N GLU A 27 -5.73 2.08 -5.27
CA GLU A 27 -6.69 2.22 -4.18
C GLU A 27 -7.32 0.88 -3.79
N VAL A 28 -7.79 0.09 -4.76
CA VAL A 28 -8.38 -1.23 -4.52
C VAL A 28 -7.38 -2.20 -3.88
N VAL A 29 -6.12 -2.19 -4.33
CA VAL A 29 -5.07 -3.04 -3.76
C VAL A 29 -4.75 -2.59 -2.33
N LEU A 30 -4.54 -1.30 -2.13
CA LEU A 30 -4.20 -0.72 -0.84
C LEU A 30 -5.30 -0.92 0.20
N ASP A 31 -6.57 -0.74 -0.16
CA ASP A 31 -7.71 -0.94 0.74
C ASP A 31 -7.83 -2.40 1.22
N ARG A 32 -7.66 -3.35 0.30
CA ARG A 32 -7.64 -4.78 0.65
C ARG A 32 -6.62 -5.07 1.73
N TYR A 33 -5.41 -4.54 1.60
CA TYR A 33 -4.32 -4.78 2.55
C TYR A 33 -4.36 -3.87 3.79
N ALA A 34 -5.10 -2.75 3.74
CA ALA A 34 -5.39 -1.93 4.90
C ALA A 34 -6.28 -2.67 5.90
N SER A 35 -7.26 -3.44 5.41
CA SER A 35 -8.18 -4.23 6.25
C SER A 35 -7.47 -5.25 7.16
N ILE A 36 -6.28 -5.72 6.77
CA ILE A 36 -5.44 -6.65 7.54
C ILE A 36 -4.24 -5.97 8.22
N GLY A 37 -4.21 -4.62 8.21
CA GLY A 37 -3.20 -3.82 8.90
C GLY A 37 -1.84 -3.73 8.20
N PHE A 38 -1.76 -4.00 6.90
CA PHE A 38 -0.50 -3.96 6.14
C PHE A 38 -0.25 -2.61 5.47
N VAL A 39 -1.33 -1.86 5.25
CA VAL A 39 -1.32 -0.53 4.65
C VAL A 39 -1.97 0.45 5.62
N GLN A 40 -1.44 1.67 5.65
CA GLN A 40 -2.03 2.81 6.34
C GLN A 40 -2.28 3.93 5.33
N PHE A 41 -3.52 4.40 5.26
CA PHE A 41 -3.86 5.60 4.50
C PHE A 41 -3.56 6.87 5.28
N GLY A 42 -3.30 7.93 4.54
CA GLY A 42 -3.16 9.30 5.01
C GLY A 42 -3.75 10.28 4.01
N PHE A 43 -3.65 11.56 4.34
CA PHE A 43 -4.08 12.65 3.48
C PHE A 43 -3.04 13.76 3.56
N ASP A 44 -2.52 14.16 2.40
CA ASP A 44 -1.68 15.34 2.29
C ASP A 44 -2.59 16.56 2.17
N TRP A 45 -2.52 17.46 3.17
CA TRP A 45 -3.39 18.63 3.25
C TRP A 45 -2.88 19.82 2.44
N ASP A 46 -1.60 19.83 2.08
CA ASP A 46 -1.02 20.90 1.27
C ASP A 46 -1.42 20.70 -0.19
N ASP A 47 -1.32 19.46 -0.67
CA ASP A 47 -1.67 19.08 -2.05
C ASP A 47 -3.12 18.58 -2.19
N MET A 48 -3.84 18.40 -1.07
CA MET A 48 -5.22 17.90 -1.02
C MET A 48 -5.39 16.53 -1.69
N VAL A 49 -4.41 15.63 -1.51
CA VAL A 49 -4.38 14.30 -2.13
C VAL A 49 -4.31 13.17 -1.11
N GLN A 50 -4.89 12.02 -1.45
CA GLN A 50 -4.79 10.81 -0.64
C GLN A 50 -3.40 10.20 -0.77
N THR A 51 -2.87 9.73 0.36
CA THR A 51 -1.59 9.04 0.42
C THR A 51 -1.76 7.68 1.09
N ALA A 52 -0.83 6.77 0.85
CA ALA A 52 -0.77 5.50 1.55
C ALA A 52 0.68 5.14 1.85
N LYS A 53 0.90 4.33 2.88
CA LYS A 53 2.20 3.74 3.19
C LYS A 53 2.05 2.33 3.73
N LEU A 54 3.07 1.50 3.55
CA LEU A 54 3.12 0.20 4.22
C LEU A 54 3.40 0.35 5.72
N THR A 55 2.77 -0.49 6.52
CA THR A 55 3.14 -0.70 7.92
C THR A 55 4.37 -1.61 8.00
N GLU A 56 5.01 -1.68 9.18
CA GLU A 56 6.12 -2.61 9.41
C GLU A 56 5.73 -4.06 9.10
N SER A 57 4.50 -4.45 9.45
CA SER A 57 3.94 -5.78 9.15
C SER A 57 3.81 -6.02 7.65
N GLY A 58 3.30 -5.03 6.91
CA GLY A 58 3.20 -5.06 5.45
C GLY A 58 4.57 -5.20 4.78
N ILE A 59 5.55 -4.39 5.21
CA ILE A 59 6.93 -4.47 4.71
C ILE A 59 7.54 -5.85 4.98
N LYS A 60 7.36 -6.38 6.19
CA LYS A 60 7.90 -7.69 6.58
C LYS A 60 7.33 -8.83 5.73
N HIS A 61 6.05 -8.77 5.38
CA HIS A 61 5.42 -9.78 4.54
C HIS A 61 5.82 -9.62 3.08
N LEU A 62 5.87 -8.38 2.58
CA LEU A 62 6.31 -8.09 1.22
C LEU A 62 7.75 -8.53 0.96
N ASN A 63 8.65 -8.44 1.95
CA ASN A 63 10.03 -8.94 1.84
C ASN A 63 10.16 -10.47 1.77
N ARG A 64 9.10 -11.21 2.13
CA ARG A 64 9.06 -12.69 2.10
C ARG A 64 8.39 -13.23 0.84
N TYR A 65 7.85 -12.33 0.03
CA TYR A 65 7.30 -12.62 -1.29
C TYR A 65 8.44 -12.77 -2.30
#